data_AF-A0A412B5F0-F1
#
_entry.id   AF-A0A412B5F0-F1
#
_cell.length_a   1.000
_cell.length_b   1.000
_cell.length_c   1.000
_cell.angle_alpha   90.00
_cell.angle_beta   90.00
_cell.angle_gamma   90.00
#
_symmetry.space_group_name_H-M   'P 1'
#
loop_
_entity.id
_entity.type
_entity.pdbx_description
1 polymer ?
#
loop_
_entity_poly.entity_id
_entity_poly.type
_entity_poly.pdbx_seq_one_letter_code
_entity_poly.pdbx_strand_id
1 'polypeptide(L)'
;MDICKVYRGLDSPCKIKGLLSHYFYIVFCAYLVSFVFVLFSFSSILQKGTVLSFLMEAVIELGIPTALYVYFYRKSDKVKIRKDNRVVTISNRGLYRALNQRRYGQ
;
A
#
# COMPACT_ATOMS: atom_id res chain seq x y z
N MET A 1 -16.00 -2.34 -35.94
CA MET A 1 -16.16 -3.32 -34.83
C MET A 1 -15.48 -2.72 -33.61
N ASP A 2 -16.28 -2.12 -32.73
CA ASP A 2 -15.75 -1.55 -31.50
C ASP A 2 -15.25 -2.67 -30.59
N ILE A 3 -13.95 -2.67 -30.34
CA ILE A 3 -13.27 -3.68 -29.53
C ILE A 3 -13.72 -3.49 -28.08
N CYS A 4 -14.76 -4.23 -27.67
CA CYS A 4 -15.24 -4.26 -26.30
C CYS A 4 -14.18 -4.96 -25.42
N LYS A 5 -13.30 -4.18 -24.78
CA LYS A 5 -12.35 -4.70 -23.78
C LYS A 5 -13.05 -4.87 -22.44
N VAL A 6 -13.18 -6.12 -21.99
CA VAL A 6 -13.60 -6.44 -20.63
C VAL A 6 -12.47 -6.08 -19.68
N TYR A 7 -12.60 -4.92 -19.02
CA TYR A 7 -11.63 -4.45 -18.05
C TYR A 7 -11.80 -5.24 -16.74
N ARG A 8 -10.85 -6.11 -16.44
CA ARG A 8 -10.71 -6.63 -15.07
C ARG A 8 -10.23 -5.44 -14.24
N GLY A 9 -10.92 -5.09 -13.15
CA GLY A 9 -10.56 -3.96 -12.28
C GLY A 9 -9.23 -4.11 -11.52
N LEU A 10 -8.28 -4.87 -12.08
CA LEU A 10 -6.97 -5.24 -11.56
C LEU A 10 -5.82 -4.36 -12.10
N ASP A 11 -6.08 -3.52 -13.10
CA ASP A 11 -5.01 -2.74 -13.75
C ASP A 11 -4.43 -1.64 -12.85
N SER A 12 -5.19 -1.19 -11.83
CA SER A 12 -4.68 -0.25 -10.85
C SER A 12 -4.02 -1.01 -9.68
N PRO A 13 -2.71 -0.80 -9.42
CA PRO A 13 -2.02 -1.49 -8.33
C PRO A 13 -2.67 -1.16 -6.98
N CYS A 14 -2.86 -2.20 -6.16
CA CYS A 14 -3.52 -2.08 -4.87
C CYS A 14 -2.79 -1.08 -3.97
N LYS A 15 -3.52 -0.15 -3.36
CA LYS A 15 -2.97 0.80 -2.38
C LYS A 15 -3.50 0.47 -0.98
N ILE A 16 -2.61 0.40 0.00
CA ILE A 16 -2.91 0.22 1.42
C ILE A 16 -2.52 1.51 2.14
N LYS A 17 -3.49 2.19 2.77
CA LYS A 17 -3.29 3.48 3.46
C LYS A 17 -2.52 4.53 2.61
N GLY A 18 -2.81 4.58 1.32
CA GLY A 18 -2.18 5.53 0.38
C GLY A 18 -0.87 5.08 -0.25
N LEU A 19 -0.20 4.05 0.28
CA LEU A 19 0.98 3.44 -0.34
C LEU A 19 0.61 2.33 -1.31
N LEU A 20 1.36 2.16 -2.39
CA LEU A 20 1.31 0.93 -3.18
C LEU A 20 1.63 -0.28 -2.28
N SER A 21 0.92 -1.39 -2.46
CA SER A 21 1.06 -2.59 -1.64
C SER A 21 2.51 -3.05 -1.50
N HIS A 22 3.30 -3.06 -2.59
CA HIS A 22 4.70 -3.44 -2.51
C HIS A 22 5.54 -2.49 -1.64
N TYR A 23 5.34 -1.17 -1.71
CA TYR A 23 6.03 -0.21 -0.86
C TYR A 23 5.57 -0.30 0.61
N PHE A 24 4.29 -0.59 0.84
CA PHE A 24 3.77 -0.83 2.17
C PHE A 24 4.51 -1.98 2.86
N TYR A 25 4.71 -3.12 2.19
CA TYR A 25 5.42 -4.25 2.77
C TYR A 25 6.90 -3.95 3.04
N ILE A 26 7.58 -3.21 2.14
CA ILE A 26 8.98 -2.80 2.36
C ILE A 26 9.09 -1.93 3.62
N VAL A 27 8.23 -0.93 3.75
CA VAL A 27 8.23 -0.03 4.91
C VAL A 27 7.84 -0.78 6.19
N PHE A 28 6.87 -1.70 6.10
CA PHE A 28 6.45 -2.53 7.22
C PHE A 28 7.59 -3.41 7.74
N CYS A 29 8.33 -4.08 6.83
CA CYS A 29 9.51 -4.85 7.21
C CYS A 29 10.59 -3.97 7.83
N ALA A 30 10.83 -2.76 7.29
CA ALA A 30 11.80 -1.83 7.87
C ALA A 30 11.42 -1.42 9.30
N TYR A 31 10.14 -1.10 9.56
CA TYR A 31 9.66 -0.79 10.91
C TYR A 31 9.76 -1.99 11.86
N LEU A 32 9.47 -3.20 11.40
CA LEU A 32 9.61 -4.41 12.23
C LEU A 32 11.07 -4.62 12.64
N VAL A 33 12.00 -4.47 11.70
CA VAL A 33 13.44 -4.60 11.97
C VAL A 33 13.90 -3.52 12.95
N SER A 34 13.57 -2.25 12.70
CA SER A 34 13.89 -1.15 13.63
C SER A 34 13.30 -1.39 15.02
N PHE A 35 12.07 -1.91 15.12
CA PHE A 35 11.45 -2.20 16.41
C PHE A 35 12.19 -3.29 17.19
N VAL A 36 12.64 -4.35 16.52
CA VAL A 36 13.46 -5.41 17.14
C VAL A 36 14.79 -4.84 17.64
N PHE A 37 15.43 -3.97 16.87
CA PHE A 37 16.67 -3.30 17.29
C PHE A 37 16.45 -2.41 18.52
N VAL A 38 15.41 -1.56 18.53
CA VAL A 38 15.07 -0.73 19.69
C VAL A 38 14.84 -1.58 20.95
N LEU A 39 14.15 -2.73 20.84
CA LEU A 39 13.95 -3.64 21.97
C LEU A 39 15.26 -4.25 22.50
N PHE A 40 16.17 -4.61 21.59
CA PHE A 40 17.48 -5.11 21.96
C PHE A 40 18.32 -4.03 22.65
N SER A 41 18.34 -2.82 22.09
CA SER A 41 19.04 -1.67 22.66
C SER A 41 18.45 -1.27 24.01
N PHE A 42 17.12 -1.34 24.19
CA PHE A 42 16.47 -1.10 25.48
C PHE A 42 16.93 -2.06 26.56
N SER A 43 17.03 -3.34 26.22
CA SER A 43 17.50 -4.39 27.15
C SER A 43 18.94 -4.13 27.63
N SER A 44 19.79 -3.53 26.77
CA SER A 44 21.17 -3.19 27.11
C SER A 44 21.31 -2.03 28.10
N ILE A 45 20.37 -1.07 28.11
CA ILE A 45 20.38 0.09 29.01
C ILE A 45 20.01 -0.32 30.43
N LEU A 46 19.02 -1.21 30.57
CA LEU A 46 18.62 -1.76 31.88
C LEU A 46 19.83 -2.36 32.63
N GLN A 47 20.88 -2.75 31.89
CA GLN A 47 22.12 -3.28 32.45
C GLN A 47 23.24 -2.24 32.63
N LYS A 48 23.34 -1.20 31.77
CA LYS A 48 24.53 -0.31 31.70
C LYS A 48 24.27 1.18 32.00
N GLY A 49 23.01 1.60 32.16
CA GLY A 49 22.65 2.89 32.78
C GLY A 49 22.74 4.16 31.91
N THR A 50 23.20 4.11 30.66
CA THR A 50 23.28 5.30 29.79
C THR A 50 22.02 5.47 28.93
N VAL A 51 21.08 6.30 29.41
CA VAL A 51 19.81 6.61 28.73
C VAL A 51 19.99 7.49 27.49
N LEU A 52 20.97 8.41 27.52
CA LEU A 52 21.16 9.39 26.44
C LEU A 52 21.59 8.74 25.12
N SER A 53 22.47 7.74 25.17
CA SER A 53 22.92 7.01 23.98
C SER A 53 21.78 6.25 23.31
N PHE A 54 20.89 5.67 24.10
CA PHE A 54 19.71 4.98 23.58
C PHE A 54 18.72 5.91 22.91
N LEU A 55 18.47 7.08 23.50
CA LEU A 55 17.57 8.05 22.87
C LEU A 55 18.09 8.45 21.49
N MET A 56 19.41 8.67 21.35
CA MET A 56 20.03 8.97 20.06
C MET A 56 19.90 7.80 19.08
N GLU A 57 20.13 6.58 19.53
CA GLU A 57 20.04 5.37 18.72
C GLU A 57 18.59 5.13 18.24
N ALA A 58 17.61 5.23 19.14
CA ALA A 58 16.19 5.08 18.82
C ALA A 58 15.69 6.15 17.83
N VAL A 59 16.17 7.40 17.95
CA VAL A 59 15.83 8.47 16.99
C VAL A 59 16.36 8.13 15.60
N ILE A 60 17.57 7.58 15.48
CA ILE A 60 18.13 7.18 14.19
C ILE A 60 17.38 5.97 13.62
N GLU A 61 17.17 4.94 14.44
CA GLU A 61 16.53 3.68 14.05
C GLU A 61 15.07 3.85 13.64
N LEU A 62 14.33 4.76 14.28
CA LEU A 62 12.95 5.11 13.91
C LEU A 62 12.91 6.19 12.84
N GLY A 63 13.92 7.06 12.75
CA GLY A 63 14.00 8.13 11.76
C GLY A 63 14.13 7.59 10.33
N ILE A 64 14.96 6.57 10.11
CA ILE A 64 15.18 5.94 8.80
C ILE A 64 13.88 5.37 8.19
N PRO A 65 13.13 4.47 8.86
CA PRO A 65 11.89 3.93 8.31
C PRO A 65 10.81 5.01 8.14
N THR A 66 10.81 6.05 8.99
CA THR A 66 9.92 7.22 8.82
C THR A 66 10.25 8.00 7.55
N ALA A 67 11.52 8.27 7.27
CA ALA A 67 11.94 8.94 6.04
C ALA A 67 11.59 8.11 4.79
N LEU A 68 11.80 6.79 4.85
CA LEU A 68 11.40 5.85 3.79
C LEU A 68 9.88 5.86 3.58
N TYR A 69 9.09 5.87 4.64
CA TYR A 69 7.63 5.98 4.56
C TYR A 69 7.22 7.24 3.81
N VAL A 70 7.74 8.41 4.17
CA VAL A 70 7.41 9.69 3.50
C VAL A 70 7.82 9.66 2.03
N TYR A 71 9.01 9.14 1.72
CA TYR A 71 9.49 9.02 0.35
C TYR A 71 8.58 8.12 -0.50
N PHE A 72 8.25 6.92 0.00
CA PHE A 72 7.39 5.99 -0.73
C PHE A 72 5.93 6.42 -0.77
N TYR A 73 5.45 7.17 0.22
CA TYR A 73 4.13 7.79 0.20
C TYR A 73 4.01 8.76 -0.97
N ARG A 74 4.97 9.70 -1.10
CA ARG A 74 5.02 10.64 -2.24
C ARG A 74 5.13 9.91 -3.58
N LYS A 75 5.93 8.85 -3.65
CA LYS A 75 6.09 8.03 -4.87
C LYS A 75 4.83 7.22 -5.21
N SER A 76 4.04 6.87 -4.20
CA SER A 76 2.76 6.16 -4.35
C SER A 76 1.62 7.08 -4.75
N ASP A 77 1.79 8.40 -4.62
CA ASP A 77 0.83 9.41 -5.05
C ASP A 77 0.89 9.61 -6.58
N LYS A 78 0.75 8.50 -7.30
CA LYS A 78 0.46 8.51 -8.72
C LYS A 78 -1.04 8.68 -8.90
N VAL A 79 -1.42 9.63 -9.76
CA VAL A 79 -2.78 9.83 -10.25
C VAL A 79 -3.29 8.49 -10.78
N LYS A 80 -4.45 8.04 -10.29
CA LYS A 80 -5.08 6.82 -10.80
C LYS A 80 -5.20 6.96 -12.32
N ILE A 81 -4.77 5.96 -13.08
CA ILE A 81 -4.94 5.95 -14.53
C ILE A 81 -6.43 6.21 -14.80
N ARG A 82 -6.73 7.35 -15.41
CA ARG A 82 -8.10 7.73 -15.73
C ARG A 82 -8.57 6.76 -16.78
N LYS A 83 -9.65 6.03 -16.47
CA LYS A 83 -10.23 5.06 -17.39
C LYS A 83 -10.54 5.76 -18.71
N ASP A 84 -10.11 5.19 -19.83
CA ASP A 84 -10.40 5.77 -21.14
C ASP A 84 -11.90 5.70 -21.40
N ASN A 85 -12.54 6.88 -21.48
CA ASN A 85 -13.98 6.99 -21.69
C ASN A 85 -14.40 6.61 -23.12
N ARG A 86 -13.45 6.42 -24.05
CA ARG A 86 -13.73 5.96 -25.43
C ARG A 86 -14.07 4.47 -25.49
N VAL A 87 -13.80 3.71 -24.43
CA VAL A 87 -14.08 2.27 -24.37
C VAL A 87 -15.26 2.02 -23.44
N VAL A 88 -16.42 1.70 -24.02
CA VAL A 88 -17.60 1.27 -23.26
C VAL A 88 -17.21 0.04 -22.45
N THR A 89 -17.14 0.20 -21.13
CA THR A 89 -16.71 -0.88 -20.26
C THR A 89 -17.92 -1.52 -19.59
N ILE A 90 -18.22 -2.76 -19.97
CA ILE A 90 -19.28 -3.53 -19.34
C ILE A 90 -18.67 -4.34 -18.20
N SER A 91 -19.18 -4.16 -16.98
CA SER A 91 -18.78 -4.99 -15.83
C SER A 91 -19.45 -6.36 -15.90
N ASN A 92 -18.77 -7.43 -15.45
CA ASN A 92 -19.37 -8.77 -15.39
C ASN A 92 -20.68 -8.79 -14.58
N ARG A 93 -20.78 -7.96 -13.53
CA ARG A 93 -22.02 -7.79 -12.76
C ARG A 93 -23.14 -7.15 -13.57
N GLY A 94 -22.82 -6.15 -14.39
CA GLY A 94 -23.76 -5.51 -15.31
C GLY A 94 -24.20 -6.48 -16.40
N LEU A 95 -23.28 -7.26 -16.97
CA LEU A 95 -23.57 -8.29 -17.95
C LEU A 95 -24.48 -9.38 -17.37
N TYR A 96 -24.17 -9.86 -16.17
CA TYR A 96 -24.97 -10.88 -15.48
C TYR A 96 -26.37 -10.39 -15.15
N ARG A 97 -26.52 -9.14 -14.70
CA ARG A 97 -27.84 -8.51 -14.50
C ARG A 97 -28.62 -8.37 -15.79
N ALA A 98 -27.99 -7.90 -16.87
CA ALA A 98 -28.65 -7.77 -18.17
C ALA A 98 -29.07 -9.13 -18.75
N LEU A 99 -28.24 -10.16 -18.61
CA LEU A 99 -28.54 -11.52 -19.05
C LEU A 99 -29.66 -12.15 -18.22
N ASN A 100 -29.66 -11.96 -16.90
CA ASN A 100 -30.74 -12.45 -16.04
C ASN A 100 -32.04 -11.66 -16.23
N GLN A 101 -32.00 -10.35 -16.46
CA GLN A 101 -33.19 -9.59 -16.84
C GLN A 101 -33.80 -10.10 -18.15
N ARG A 102 -32.97 -10.44 -19.15
CA ARG A 102 -33.47 -11.07 -20.39
C ARG A 102 -33.97 -12.50 -20.22
N ARG A 103 -33.43 -13.27 -19.26
CA ARG A 103 -33.90 -14.63 -18.96
C ARG A 103 -35.17 -14.67 -18.11
N TYR A 104 -35.44 -13.64 -17.32
CA TYR A 104 -36.53 -13.63 -16.33
C TYR A 104 -37.55 -12.47 -16.47
N GLY A 105 -37.40 -11.54 -17.42
CA GLY A 105 -38.47 -10.60 -17.79
C GLY A 105 -39.57 -11.33 -18.58
N GLN A 106 -40.89 -11.12 -18.42
CA GLN A 106 -41.62 -9.86 -18.28
C GLN A 106 -41.06 -8.73 -19.15
#